data_AF-A0AAN5C5L9-F1
#
_entry.id   AF-A0AAN5C5L9-F1
#
_cell.length_a   1.000
_cell.length_b   1.000
_cell.length_c   1.000
_cell.angle_alpha   90.00
_cell.angle_beta   90.00
_cell.angle_gamma   90.00
#
_symmetry.space_group_name_H-M   'P 1'
#
loop_
_entity.id
_entity.type
_entity.pdbx_description
1 polymer ?
#
loop_
_entity_poly.entity_id
_entity_poly.type
_entity_poly.pdbx_seq_one_letter_code
_entity_poly.pdbx_strand_id
1 'polypeptide(L)'
;MPDEPDKPDTPSDAVVNLWKRSEELAKIKANDASGIKPQVGSTPISSERSAMWNSLSQMSPADQAKTMSRLAGDWPYAKERRALNWPIHAGLLANCVSASLICSKINADMLLFNARLSYLESIKQAPKSPLVMGIYTSGVTFFLLQQVYFTPVVFGEDDPCASCTLSTAAAISMATGIAVPMLATPYLAYYVMLQRKQDKYPQVKNMIEMLTLCWEGSRAARPLVPALVVMQLAVATAATYASLWGRKRMFGTLEVDPELARELIIKAQTKDGPKEKVMEWISNIPLLGGMVKETPPEQERVKVPRREQKQIDSPDSPKVEAEEADKSDD
;
A
#
# COMPACT_ATOMS: atom_id res chain seq x y z
N MET A 1 -22.73 -35.35 -28.78
CA MET A 1 -22.09 -36.23 -27.77
C MET A 1 -21.43 -37.39 -28.49
N PRO A 2 -20.18 -37.75 -28.19
CA PRO A 2 -19.16 -37.08 -27.33
C PRO A 2 -17.95 -36.62 -28.17
N ASP A 3 -17.29 -35.48 -27.93
CA ASP A 3 -16.42 -35.09 -26.81
C ASP A 3 -15.23 -36.03 -26.61
N GLU A 4 -14.12 -35.69 -27.27
CA GLU A 4 -12.78 -36.25 -27.08
C GLU A 4 -12.12 -35.51 -25.90
N PRO A 5 -11.58 -36.22 -24.88
CA PRO A 5 -11.10 -35.58 -23.66
C PRO A 5 -9.70 -34.97 -23.85
N ASP A 6 -9.56 -33.72 -23.41
CA ASP A 6 -8.27 -33.02 -23.25
C ASP A 6 -7.29 -33.88 -22.45
N LYS A 7 -6.12 -34.13 -23.05
CA LYS A 7 -4.97 -34.73 -22.36
C LYS A 7 -4.39 -33.70 -21.38
N PRO A 8 -4.07 -34.08 -20.13
CA PRO A 8 -3.40 -33.19 -19.21
C PRO A 8 -1.98 -32.86 -19.70
N ASP A 9 -1.65 -31.57 -19.71
CA ASP A 9 -0.32 -31.04 -20.01
C ASP A 9 0.73 -31.73 -19.13
N THR A 10 1.55 -32.59 -19.75
CA THR A 10 2.73 -33.15 -19.11
C THR A 10 3.69 -32.01 -18.77
N PRO A 11 4.15 -31.88 -17.51
CA PRO A 11 5.10 -30.84 -17.13
C PRO A 11 6.36 -31.00 -17.98
N SER A 12 6.84 -29.89 -18.55
CA SER A 12 8.00 -29.91 -19.44
C SER A 12 9.18 -30.58 -18.75
N ASP A 13 9.95 -31.38 -19.50
CA ASP A 13 11.10 -32.14 -18.98
C ASP A 13 12.11 -31.26 -18.23
N ALA A 14 12.13 -29.95 -18.52
CA ALA A 14 12.89 -28.95 -17.78
C ALA A 14 12.47 -28.83 -16.30
N VAL A 15 11.16 -28.87 -16.01
CA VAL A 15 10.62 -28.77 -14.64
C VAL A 15 10.92 -30.06 -13.85
N VAL A 16 10.81 -31.22 -14.49
CA VAL A 16 11.12 -32.52 -13.86
C VAL A 16 12.62 -32.61 -13.54
N ASN A 17 13.48 -32.10 -14.43
CA ASN A 17 14.92 -32.07 -14.21
C ASN A 17 15.35 -31.04 -13.14
N LEU A 18 14.65 -29.90 -13.03
CA LEU A 18 14.83 -28.95 -11.93
C LEU A 18 14.43 -29.56 -10.58
N TRP A 19 13.33 -30.33 -10.55
CA TRP A 19 12.89 -31.05 -9.36
C TRP A 19 13.91 -32.09 -8.90
N LYS A 20 14.43 -32.92 -9.82
CA LYS A 20 15.46 -33.92 -9.50
C LYS A 20 16.73 -33.29 -8.92
N ARG A 21 17.19 -32.16 -9.45
CA ARG A 21 18.36 -31.44 -8.91
C ARG A 21 18.10 -30.86 -7.52
N SER A 22 16.87 -30.43 -7.22
CA SER A 22 16.52 -29.93 -5.89
C SER A 22 16.51 -31.03 -4.82
N GLU A 23 16.12 -32.24 -5.20
CA GLU A 23 16.10 -33.41 -4.30
C GLU A 23 17.52 -33.91 -4.00
N GLU A 24 18.44 -33.85 -4.98
CA GLU A 24 19.85 -34.17 -4.78
C GLU A 24 20.55 -33.15 -3.86
N LEU A 25 20.25 -31.86 -3.98
CA LEU A 25 20.76 -30.81 -3.08
C LEU A 25 20.23 -30.98 -1.64
N ALA A 26 18.99 -31.45 -1.47
CA ALA A 26 18.42 -31.76 -0.16
C ALA A 26 19.11 -32.98 0.49
N LYS A 27 19.46 -34.01 -0.30
CA LYS A 27 20.19 -35.19 0.19
C LYS A 27 21.63 -34.87 0.61
N ILE A 28 22.31 -33.96 -0.08
CA ILE A 28 23.65 -33.49 0.31
C ILE A 28 23.58 -32.77 1.67
N LYS A 29 22.59 -31.90 1.86
CA LYS A 29 22.42 -31.15 3.12
C LYS A 29 21.97 -32.03 4.30
N ALA A 30 21.26 -33.12 4.04
CA ALA A 30 20.84 -34.08 5.06
C ALA A 30 22.01 -34.95 5.58
N ASN A 31 22.99 -35.26 4.72
CA ASN A 31 24.18 -36.02 5.12
C ASN A 31 25.15 -35.20 5.99
N ASP A 32 25.15 -33.87 5.89
CA ASP A 32 25.96 -33.00 6.75
C ASP A 32 25.33 -32.76 8.15
N ALA A 33 24.06 -33.12 8.34
CA ALA A 33 23.29 -32.84 9.56
C ALA A 33 23.18 -34.02 10.55
N SER A 34 23.75 -35.19 10.24
CA SER A 34 23.61 -36.41 11.06
C SER A 34 24.50 -36.44 12.31
N GLY A 35 24.69 -35.29 12.98
CA GLY A 35 25.71 -35.14 14.02
C GLY A 35 25.37 -34.21 15.19
N ILE A 36 24.12 -33.92 15.55
CA ILE A 36 23.80 -33.29 16.84
C ILE A 36 22.50 -33.86 17.43
N LYS A 37 22.57 -34.41 18.66
CA LYS A 37 21.41 -34.81 19.49
C LYS A 37 20.70 -33.57 20.09
N PRO A 38 19.38 -33.61 20.34
CA PRO A 38 18.65 -32.46 20.85
C PRO A 38 18.84 -32.32 22.37
N GLN A 39 19.30 -31.15 22.82
CA GLN A 39 19.19 -30.73 24.22
C GLN A 39 18.14 -29.65 24.36
N VAL A 40 17.26 -29.86 25.33
CA VAL A 40 16.16 -29.00 25.74
C VAL A 40 16.70 -27.74 26.42
N GLY A 41 16.27 -26.57 25.96
CA GLY A 41 16.23 -25.33 26.74
C GLY A 41 17.33 -24.32 26.48
N SER A 42 17.07 -23.34 25.60
CA SER A 42 17.39 -21.90 25.71
C SER A 42 17.48 -21.25 24.32
N THR A 43 16.69 -20.22 24.07
CA THR A 43 16.95 -19.20 23.03
C THR A 43 17.59 -17.97 23.69
N PRO A 44 18.17 -17.01 22.95
CA PRO A 44 18.56 -16.99 21.52
C PRO A 44 20.00 -16.47 21.30
N ILE A 45 20.57 -16.56 20.08
CA ILE A 45 21.43 -15.53 19.42
C ILE A 45 21.89 -16.05 18.03
N SER A 46 21.49 -15.29 17.00
CA SER A 46 22.00 -15.14 15.62
C SER A 46 22.67 -16.31 14.88
N SER A 47 22.10 -16.71 13.73
CA SER A 47 22.80 -16.78 12.41
C SER A 47 22.03 -17.57 11.33
N GLU A 48 20.77 -17.94 11.53
CA GLU A 48 19.93 -18.40 10.41
C GLU A 48 18.82 -17.39 10.18
N ARG A 49 19.07 -16.41 9.29
CA ARG A 49 17.96 -15.67 8.67
C ARG A 49 16.97 -16.69 8.16
N SER A 50 15.70 -16.57 8.56
CA SER A 50 14.66 -17.49 8.09
C SER A 50 14.64 -17.49 6.55
N ALA A 51 14.37 -18.64 5.94
CA ALA A 51 14.30 -18.75 4.48
C ALA A 51 13.33 -17.74 3.86
N MET A 52 12.32 -17.34 4.63
CA MET A 52 11.37 -16.28 4.34
C MET A 52 12.05 -14.89 4.27
N TRP A 53 12.82 -14.50 5.29
CA TRP A 53 13.57 -13.24 5.28
C TRP A 53 14.59 -13.19 4.15
N ASN A 54 15.28 -14.29 3.85
CA ASN A 54 16.20 -14.35 2.71
C ASN A 54 15.49 -14.15 1.35
N SER A 55 14.25 -14.63 1.21
CA SER A 55 13.45 -14.42 0.01
C SER A 55 12.87 -13.01 -0.06
N LEU A 56 12.53 -12.40 1.08
CA LEU A 56 11.97 -11.06 1.16
C LEU A 56 13.05 -9.98 1.03
N SER A 57 14.24 -10.20 1.57
CA SER A 57 15.39 -9.30 1.44
C SER A 57 15.91 -9.22 0.00
N GLN A 58 15.52 -10.16 -0.87
CA GLN A 58 15.78 -10.10 -2.31
C GLN A 58 14.76 -9.25 -3.08
N MET A 59 13.64 -8.88 -2.45
CA MET A 59 12.62 -7.99 -3.03
C MET A 59 12.91 -6.53 -2.66
N SER A 60 12.38 -5.59 -3.46
CA SER A 60 12.39 -4.18 -3.06
C SER A 60 11.53 -3.98 -1.81
N PRO A 61 11.81 -3.00 -0.93
CA PRO A 61 10.99 -2.73 0.25
C PRO A 61 9.51 -2.45 -0.07
N ALA A 62 9.24 -1.84 -1.22
CA ALA A 62 7.89 -1.59 -1.71
C ALA A 62 7.18 -2.89 -2.12
N ASP A 63 7.87 -3.78 -2.84
CA ASP A 63 7.32 -5.09 -3.24
C ASP A 63 7.18 -6.05 -2.04
N GLN A 64 8.06 -5.93 -1.05
CA GLN A 64 7.97 -6.62 0.23
C GLN A 64 6.70 -6.20 0.98
N ALA A 65 6.45 -4.90 1.14
CA ALA A 65 5.25 -4.39 1.78
C ALA A 65 3.97 -4.79 1.03
N LYS A 66 4.01 -4.80 -0.30
CA LYS A 66 2.89 -5.25 -1.16
C LYS A 66 2.60 -6.75 -0.96
N THR A 67 3.63 -7.58 -1.01
CA THR A 67 3.51 -9.04 -0.81
C THR A 67 3.03 -9.37 0.61
N MET A 68 3.54 -8.68 1.62
CA MET A 68 3.10 -8.83 3.01
C MET A 68 1.67 -8.36 3.25
N SER A 69 1.25 -7.27 2.60
CA SER A 69 -0.13 -6.78 2.64
C SER A 69 -1.11 -7.79 2.00
N ARG A 70 -0.71 -8.43 0.89
CA ARG A 70 -1.48 -9.54 0.27
C ARG A 70 -1.58 -10.74 1.21
N LEU A 71 -0.45 -11.13 1.79
CA LEU A 71 -0.36 -12.23 2.76
C LEU A 71 -1.28 -12.00 3.96
N ALA A 72 -1.27 -10.78 4.52
CA ALA A 72 -2.15 -10.38 5.61
C ALA A 72 -3.64 -10.43 5.23
N GLY A 73 -3.98 -10.20 3.95
CA GLY A 73 -5.33 -10.31 3.41
C GLY A 73 -5.85 -11.74 3.35
N ASP A 74 -5.01 -12.68 2.91
CA ASP A 74 -5.36 -14.10 2.74
C ASP A 74 -4.95 -14.98 3.93
N TRP A 75 -4.55 -14.36 5.05
CA TRP A 75 -4.02 -15.06 6.22
C TRP A 75 -5.00 -16.13 6.75
N PRO A 76 -4.56 -17.38 6.99
CA PRO A 76 -5.43 -18.50 7.33
C PRO A 76 -6.10 -18.36 8.70
N TYR A 77 -5.43 -17.72 9.66
CA TYR A 77 -5.97 -17.53 11.00
C TYR A 77 -6.91 -16.32 11.07
N ALA A 78 -8.21 -16.59 11.18
CA ALA A 78 -9.25 -15.55 11.10
C ALA A 78 -9.11 -14.41 12.12
N LYS A 79 -8.65 -14.69 13.35
CA LYS A 79 -8.45 -13.68 14.40
C LYS A 79 -7.29 -12.74 14.07
N GLU A 80 -6.19 -13.29 13.58
CA GLU A 80 -4.98 -12.54 13.19
C GLU A 80 -5.24 -11.75 11.90
N ARG A 81 -5.91 -12.37 10.93
CA ARG A 81 -6.38 -11.69 9.71
C ARG A 81 -7.27 -10.50 10.03
N ARG A 82 -8.19 -10.65 10.98
CA ARG A 82 -9.05 -9.53 11.43
C ARG A 82 -8.21 -8.46 12.11
N ALA A 83 -7.26 -8.82 12.97
CA ALA A 83 -6.39 -7.86 13.64
C ALA A 83 -5.52 -7.05 12.66
N LEU A 84 -5.13 -7.64 11.52
CA LEU A 84 -4.35 -6.97 10.48
C LEU A 84 -5.21 -6.10 9.54
N ASN A 85 -6.43 -6.52 9.19
CA ASN A 85 -7.27 -5.80 8.22
C ASN A 85 -8.25 -4.80 8.85
N TRP A 86 -8.78 -5.09 10.04
CA TRP A 86 -9.76 -4.25 10.72
C TRP A 86 -9.29 -2.82 11.05
N PRO A 87 -8.00 -2.59 11.43
CA PRO A 87 -7.47 -1.26 11.70
C PRO A 87 -7.72 -0.23 10.59
N ILE A 88 -7.58 -0.63 9.32
CA ILE A 88 -7.83 0.24 8.16
C ILE A 88 -9.30 0.64 8.10
N HIS A 89 -10.21 -0.32 8.29
CA HIS A 89 -11.66 -0.06 8.26
C HIS A 89 -12.12 0.77 9.46
N ALA A 90 -11.60 0.48 10.65
CA ALA A 90 -11.93 1.22 11.87
C ALA A 90 -11.49 2.69 11.76
N GLY A 91 -10.27 2.94 11.28
CA GLY A 91 -9.78 4.31 11.04
C GLY A 91 -10.57 5.04 9.96
N LEU A 92 -10.91 4.35 8.85
CA LEU A 92 -11.72 4.94 7.78
C LEU A 92 -13.12 5.33 8.28
N LEU A 93 -13.78 4.45 9.04
CA LEU A 93 -15.09 4.73 9.62
C LEU A 93 -15.03 5.88 10.62
N ALA A 94 -14.03 5.91 11.50
CA ALA A 94 -13.84 6.99 12.46
C ALA A 94 -13.65 8.34 11.76
N ASN A 95 -12.87 8.38 10.68
CA ASN A 95 -12.70 9.56 9.84
C ASN A 95 -13.97 9.99 9.12
N CYS A 96 -14.72 9.05 8.56
CA CYS A 96 -16.01 9.38 7.96
C CYS A 96 -16.98 9.99 8.99
N VAL A 97 -17.02 9.45 10.21
CA VAL A 97 -17.83 9.98 11.30
C VAL A 97 -17.37 11.38 11.71
N SER A 98 -16.08 11.59 11.97
CA SER A 98 -15.56 12.89 12.37
C SER A 98 -15.75 13.94 11.27
N ALA A 99 -15.45 13.59 10.02
CA ALA A 99 -15.67 14.44 8.86
C ALA A 99 -17.15 14.79 8.73
N SER A 100 -18.07 13.84 8.86
CA SER A 100 -19.51 14.11 8.76
C SER A 100 -19.99 15.10 9.83
N LEU A 101 -19.51 14.96 11.07
CA LEU A 101 -19.88 15.85 12.18
C LEU A 101 -19.34 17.26 11.93
N ILE A 102 -18.08 17.40 11.55
CA ILE A 102 -17.45 18.69 11.22
C ILE A 102 -18.18 19.34 10.04
N CYS A 103 -18.35 18.60 8.94
CA CYS A 103 -18.95 19.11 7.72
C CYS A 103 -20.39 19.58 7.95
N SER A 104 -21.18 18.81 8.71
CA SER A 104 -22.56 19.19 9.03
C SER A 104 -22.66 20.49 9.84
N LYS A 105 -21.71 20.73 10.75
CA LYS A 105 -21.68 21.97 11.54
C LYS A 105 -21.24 23.18 10.71
N ILE A 106 -20.21 23.00 9.87
CA ILE A 106 -19.75 24.05 8.96
C ILE A 106 -20.83 24.40 7.95
N ASN A 107 -21.52 23.41 7.38
CA ASN A 107 -22.61 23.66 6.43
C ASN A 107 -23.79 24.39 7.08
N ALA A 108 -24.16 24.03 8.32
CA ALA A 108 -25.22 24.71 9.05
C ALA A 108 -24.88 26.18 9.32
N ASP A 109 -23.62 26.47 9.65
CA ASP A 109 -23.18 27.83 9.93
C ASP A 109 -23.05 28.66 8.64
N MET A 110 -22.34 28.17 7.63
CA MET A 110 -22.05 28.96 6.42
C MET A 110 -23.23 29.05 5.44
N LEU A 111 -24.03 27.98 5.30
CA LEU A 111 -25.07 27.92 4.26
C LEU A 111 -26.48 28.21 4.78
N LEU A 112 -26.71 27.98 6.08
CA LEU A 112 -28.00 28.22 6.74
C LEU A 112 -27.91 29.33 7.79
N PHE A 113 -26.72 29.92 8.02
CA PHE A 113 -26.48 30.97 9.02
C PHE A 113 -26.95 30.59 10.43
N ASN A 114 -26.93 29.30 10.76
CA ASN A 114 -27.42 28.79 12.04
C ASN A 114 -26.54 27.66 12.59
N ALA A 115 -25.51 28.03 13.37
CA ALA A 115 -24.61 27.10 14.04
C ALA A 115 -25.28 26.17 15.07
N ARG A 116 -26.48 26.51 15.54
CA ARG A 116 -27.19 25.76 16.60
C ARG A 116 -28.00 24.57 16.06
N LEU A 117 -28.12 24.42 14.74
CA LEU A 117 -28.85 23.29 14.14
C LEU A 117 -28.28 21.94 14.59
N SER A 118 -29.20 20.99 14.80
CA SER A 118 -28.87 19.60 15.09
C SER A 118 -28.27 18.92 13.86
N TYR A 119 -27.48 17.86 14.06
CA TYR A 119 -26.83 17.13 12.97
C TYR A 119 -27.81 16.67 11.88
N LEU A 120 -28.92 16.03 12.29
CA LEU A 120 -29.92 15.50 11.35
C LEU A 120 -30.70 16.60 10.63
N GLU A 121 -30.94 17.74 11.29
CA GLU A 121 -31.62 18.89 10.69
C GLU A 121 -30.72 19.57 9.67
N SER A 122 -29.44 19.73 9.99
CA SER A 122 -28.42 20.26 9.07
C SER A 122 -28.36 19.43 7.79
N ILE A 123 -28.31 18.09 7.89
CA ILE A 123 -28.25 17.21 6.71
C ILE A 123 -29.51 17.30 5.84
N LYS A 124 -30.68 17.51 6.45
CA LYS A 124 -31.95 17.62 5.72
C LYS A 124 -32.09 18.96 4.99
N GLN A 125 -31.60 20.04 5.58
CA GLN A 125 -31.81 21.40 5.09
C GLN A 125 -30.64 21.95 4.24
N ALA A 126 -29.40 21.57 4.56
CA ALA A 126 -28.22 22.03 3.84
C ALA A 126 -28.03 21.28 2.50
N PRO A 127 -27.40 21.92 1.49
CA PRO A 127 -27.04 21.20 0.28
C PRO A 127 -26.05 20.08 0.59
N LYS A 128 -26.25 18.93 -0.04
CA LYS A 128 -25.49 17.70 0.25
C LYS A 128 -24.07 17.72 -0.31
N SER A 129 -23.76 18.58 -1.29
CA SER A 129 -22.48 18.52 -2.00
C SER A 129 -21.26 18.77 -1.11
N PRO A 130 -21.20 19.80 -0.24
CA PRO A 130 -20.01 20.02 0.58
C PRO A 130 -19.84 18.93 1.63
N LEU A 131 -20.95 18.36 2.13
CA LEU A 131 -20.95 17.25 3.06
C LEU A 131 -20.35 15.98 2.45
N VAL A 132 -20.87 15.56 1.29
CA VAL A 132 -20.43 14.33 0.61
C VAL A 132 -18.98 14.46 0.16
N MET A 133 -18.60 15.61 -0.41
CA MET A 133 -17.22 15.85 -0.86
C MET A 133 -16.25 15.93 0.32
N GLY A 134 -16.63 16.55 1.44
CA GLY A 134 -15.82 16.58 2.66
C GLY A 134 -15.56 15.20 3.26
N ILE A 135 -16.60 14.35 3.34
CA ILE A 135 -16.46 12.96 3.80
C ILE A 135 -15.58 12.14 2.84
N TYR A 136 -15.83 12.26 1.53
CA TYR A 136 -15.09 11.53 0.52
C TYR A 136 -13.59 11.90 0.52
N THR A 137 -13.29 13.19 0.50
CA THR A 137 -11.90 13.70 0.52
C THR A 137 -11.15 13.27 1.78
N SER A 138 -11.80 13.34 2.96
CA SER A 138 -11.23 12.84 4.21
C SER A 138 -10.91 11.35 4.15
N GLY A 139 -11.85 10.52 3.69
CA GLY A 139 -11.69 9.07 3.61
C GLY A 139 -10.61 8.65 2.61
N VAL A 140 -10.58 9.25 1.42
CA VAL A 140 -9.54 8.99 0.42
C VAL A 140 -8.17 9.40 0.94
N THR A 141 -8.04 10.60 1.51
CA THR A 141 -6.75 11.08 2.03
C THR A 141 -6.26 10.18 3.17
N PHE A 142 -7.15 9.69 4.04
CA PHE A 142 -6.79 8.72 5.07
C PHE A 142 -6.25 7.43 4.48
N PHE A 143 -6.99 6.85 3.52
CA PHE A 143 -6.56 5.61 2.88
C PHE A 143 -5.18 5.77 2.25
N LEU A 144 -4.96 6.87 1.52
CA LEU A 144 -3.67 7.16 0.88
C LEU A 144 -2.54 7.29 1.91
N LEU A 145 -2.69 8.14 2.92
CA LEU A 145 -1.64 8.34 3.92
C LEU A 145 -1.37 7.06 4.73
N GLN A 146 -2.41 6.27 5.03
CA GLN A 146 -2.25 4.99 5.71
C GLN A 146 -1.48 3.97 4.84
N GLN A 147 -1.72 3.94 3.53
CA GLN A 147 -0.97 3.07 2.61
C GLN A 147 0.48 3.53 2.46
N VAL A 148 0.73 4.84 2.36
CA VAL A 148 2.07 5.39 2.12
C VAL A 148 2.95 5.38 3.37
N TYR A 149 2.40 5.72 4.55
CA TYR A 149 3.22 5.94 5.74
C TYR A 149 3.10 4.86 6.82
N PHE A 150 1.93 4.22 6.96
CA PHE A 150 1.72 3.25 8.04
C PHE A 150 2.00 1.81 7.59
N THR A 151 1.48 1.43 6.43
CA THR A 151 1.59 0.07 5.89
C THR A 151 3.06 -0.39 5.72
N PRO A 152 3.97 0.38 5.10
CA PRO A 152 5.36 -0.06 4.97
C PRO A 152 6.09 -0.18 6.31
N VAL A 153 5.78 0.69 7.29
CA VAL A 153 6.39 0.61 8.63
C VAL A 153 5.93 -0.64 9.38
N VAL A 154 4.65 -1.01 9.25
CA VAL A 154 4.09 -2.19 9.92
C VAL A 154 4.47 -3.51 9.25
N PHE A 155 4.74 -3.52 7.94
CA PHE A 155 5.12 -4.75 7.21
C PHE A 155 6.59 -4.81 6.80
N GLY A 156 7.40 -3.82 7.18
CA GLY A 156 8.84 -3.81 6.93
C GLY A 156 9.61 -4.86 7.74
N GLU A 157 10.86 -5.11 7.33
CA GLU A 157 11.77 -6.07 7.96
C GLU A 157 12.11 -5.70 9.40
N ASP A 158 12.29 -4.41 9.68
CA ASP A 158 12.61 -3.92 11.01
C ASP A 158 11.41 -4.02 11.97
N ASP A 159 11.69 -4.28 13.24
CA ASP A 159 10.67 -4.22 14.28
C ASP A 159 10.22 -2.77 14.50
N PRO A 160 8.94 -2.44 14.27
CA PRO A 160 8.47 -1.09 14.35
C PRO A 160 8.46 -0.62 15.80
N CYS A 161 9.02 0.57 16.05
CA CYS A 161 8.86 1.22 17.33
C CYS A 161 7.38 1.52 17.58
N ALA A 162 6.82 0.97 18.67
CA ALA A 162 5.40 1.09 18.98
C ALA A 162 4.97 2.55 19.18
N SER A 163 5.82 3.39 19.78
CA SER A 163 5.53 4.81 19.98
C SER A 163 5.61 5.60 18.67
N CYS A 164 6.57 5.31 17.78
CA CYS A 164 6.66 5.93 16.45
C CYS A 164 5.48 5.55 15.55
N THR A 165 5.06 4.29 15.60
CA THR A 165 3.92 3.81 14.81
C THR A 165 2.62 4.44 15.29
N LEU A 166 2.46 4.57 16.61
CA LEU A 166 1.32 5.23 17.22
C LEU A 166 1.26 6.73 16.88
N SER A 167 2.39 7.43 16.96
CA SER A 167 2.44 8.86 16.63
C SER A 167 2.11 9.11 15.16
N THR A 168 2.63 8.29 14.24
CA THR A 168 2.28 8.35 12.81
C THR A 168 0.80 8.07 12.59
N ALA A 169 0.23 7.01 13.19
CA ALA A 169 -1.18 6.69 13.07
C ALA A 169 -2.09 7.81 13.61
N ALA A 170 -1.75 8.36 14.79
CA ALA A 170 -2.47 9.47 15.39
C ALA A 170 -2.37 10.74 14.52
N ALA A 171 -1.19 11.06 14.00
CA ALA A 171 -0.99 12.19 13.10
C ALA A 171 -1.83 12.08 11.82
N ILE A 172 -1.82 10.91 11.17
CA ILE A 172 -2.62 10.64 9.98
C ILE A 172 -4.12 10.78 10.29
N SER A 173 -4.58 10.15 11.36
CA SER A 173 -5.98 10.18 11.78
C SER A 173 -6.46 11.60 12.11
N MET A 174 -5.67 12.40 12.83
CA MET A 174 -6.01 13.79 13.14
C MET A 174 -5.96 14.69 11.90
N ALA A 175 -4.92 14.56 11.07
CA ALA A 175 -4.78 15.36 9.86
C ALA A 175 -5.94 15.12 8.90
N THR A 176 -6.31 13.87 8.67
CA THR A 176 -7.33 13.50 7.68
C THR A 176 -8.75 13.56 8.23
N GLY A 177 -8.96 13.21 9.49
CA GLY A 177 -10.29 13.19 10.12
C GLY A 177 -10.75 14.54 10.67
N ILE A 178 -9.82 15.47 10.94
CA ILE A 178 -10.13 16.78 11.54
C ILE A 178 -9.62 17.92 10.65
N ALA A 179 -8.32 17.99 10.39
CA ALA A 179 -7.74 19.16 9.70
C ALA A 179 -8.24 19.30 8.26
N VAL A 180 -8.28 18.20 7.49
CA VAL A 180 -8.77 18.20 6.11
C VAL A 180 -10.24 18.66 6.03
N PRO A 181 -11.21 18.09 6.79
CA PRO A 181 -12.58 18.60 6.81
C PRO A 181 -12.70 20.06 7.24
N MET A 182 -11.88 20.52 8.20
CA MET A 182 -11.88 21.92 8.67
C MET A 182 -11.36 22.91 7.62
N LEU A 183 -10.51 22.46 6.69
CA LEU A 183 -9.98 23.30 5.60
C LEU A 183 -10.80 23.18 4.32
N ALA A 184 -11.15 21.97 3.91
CA ALA A 184 -11.83 21.71 2.65
C ALA A 184 -13.30 22.16 2.68
N THR A 185 -14.01 21.89 3.77
CA THR A 185 -15.47 22.13 3.82
C THR A 185 -15.84 23.61 3.75
N PRO A 186 -15.20 24.52 4.50
CA PRO A 186 -15.51 25.95 4.37
C PRO A 186 -15.27 26.49 2.96
N TYR A 187 -14.19 26.04 2.33
CA TYR A 187 -13.87 26.42 0.94
C TYR A 187 -14.94 25.93 -0.04
N LEU A 188 -15.34 24.66 0.07
CA LEU A 188 -16.43 24.07 -0.73
C LEU A 188 -17.77 24.77 -0.49
N ALA A 189 -18.12 25.04 0.77
CA ALA A 189 -19.35 25.74 1.13
C ALA A 189 -19.36 27.16 0.55
N TYR A 190 -18.25 27.89 0.64
CA TYR A 190 -18.11 29.21 0.05
C TYR A 190 -18.24 29.21 -1.47
N TYR A 191 -17.68 28.21 -2.14
CA TYR A 191 -17.82 28.05 -3.58
C TYR A 191 -19.29 27.84 -3.99
N VAL A 192 -20.05 27.07 -3.21
CA VAL A 192 -21.51 26.91 -3.42
C VAL A 192 -22.25 28.23 -3.20
N MET A 193 -21.85 29.04 -2.21
CA MET A 193 -22.43 30.37 -2.00
C MET A 193 -22.15 31.32 -3.16
N LEU A 194 -20.93 31.32 -3.70
CA LEU A 194 -20.55 32.13 -4.88
C LEU A 194 -21.40 31.78 -6.12
N GLN A 195 -21.82 30.52 -6.26
CA GLN A 195 -22.68 30.09 -7.36
C GLN A 195 -24.17 30.42 -7.14
N ARG A 196 -24.60 30.69 -5.92
CA ARG A 196 -25.97 31.12 -5.63
C ARG A 196 -26.13 32.58 -6.06
N LYS A 197 -26.94 32.80 -7.11
CA LYS A 197 -27.21 34.11 -7.72
C LYS A 197 -27.88 35.14 -6.81
N GLN A 198 -28.21 34.78 -5.56
CA GLN A 198 -28.96 35.63 -4.64
C GLN A 198 -28.08 36.71 -3.98
N ASP A 199 -26.78 36.45 -3.77
CA ASP A 199 -25.88 37.37 -3.06
C ASP A 199 -24.51 37.48 -3.75
N LYS A 200 -23.96 38.69 -3.84
CA LYS A 200 -22.62 38.93 -4.40
C LYS A 200 -21.57 38.82 -3.30
N TYR A 201 -20.94 37.66 -3.19
CA TYR A 201 -19.78 37.44 -2.32
C TYR A 201 -18.45 37.76 -3.06
N PRO A 202 -17.42 38.27 -2.35
CA PRO A 202 -16.12 38.56 -2.96
C PRO A 202 -15.40 37.26 -3.39
N GLN A 203 -14.72 37.27 -4.52
CA GLN A 203 -13.91 36.11 -4.91
C GLN A 203 -12.63 36.05 -4.07
N VAL A 204 -12.26 34.85 -3.64
CA VAL A 204 -10.98 34.58 -2.97
C VAL A 204 -9.88 34.61 -4.03
N LYS A 205 -8.94 35.55 -3.94
CA LYS A 205 -7.86 35.72 -4.90
C LYS A 205 -6.52 35.20 -4.38
N ASN A 206 -6.35 35.24 -3.05
CA ASN A 206 -5.09 34.91 -2.39
C ASN A 206 -5.20 33.67 -1.51
N MET A 207 -4.09 32.95 -1.32
CA MET A 207 -4.01 31.83 -0.37
C MET A 207 -4.29 32.27 1.07
N ILE A 208 -3.85 33.47 1.46
CA ILE A 208 -4.13 34.01 2.80
C ILE A 208 -5.64 34.21 3.00
N GLU A 209 -6.35 34.74 1.99
CA GLU A 209 -7.80 34.90 2.01
C GLU A 209 -8.52 33.54 2.08
N MET A 210 -7.99 32.53 1.41
CA MET A 210 -8.51 31.16 1.52
C MET A 210 -8.33 30.61 2.93
N LEU A 211 -7.14 30.77 3.51
CA LEU A 211 -6.86 30.27 4.86
C LEU A 211 -7.67 31.02 5.93
N THR A 212 -7.84 32.34 5.81
CA THR A 212 -8.68 33.11 6.75
C THR A 212 -10.15 32.72 6.61
N LEU A 213 -10.65 32.49 5.39
CA LEU A 213 -11.99 31.95 5.16
C LEU A 213 -12.18 30.58 5.82
N CYS A 214 -11.24 29.66 5.66
CA CYS A 214 -11.32 28.34 6.29
C CYS A 214 -11.19 28.42 7.81
N TRP A 215 -10.37 29.34 8.32
CA TRP A 215 -10.22 29.58 9.75
C TRP A 215 -11.53 30.08 10.37
N GLU A 216 -12.16 31.08 9.77
CA GLU A 216 -13.44 31.63 10.26
C GLU A 216 -14.59 30.64 10.06
N GLY A 217 -14.71 30.01 8.88
CA GLY A 217 -15.78 29.04 8.60
C GLY A 217 -15.70 27.77 9.45
N SER A 218 -14.52 27.42 9.96
CA SER A 218 -14.36 26.27 10.87
C SER A 218 -14.70 26.60 12.33
N ARG A 219 -14.96 27.87 12.67
CA ARG A 219 -15.27 28.30 14.05
C ARG A 219 -16.45 27.54 14.65
N ALA A 220 -17.48 27.25 13.86
CA ALA A 220 -18.64 26.49 14.30
C ALA A 220 -18.34 25.03 14.72
N ALA A 221 -17.27 24.43 14.17
CA ALA A 221 -16.87 23.07 14.48
C ALA A 221 -15.87 22.95 15.66
N ARG A 222 -15.20 24.06 16.05
CA ARG A 222 -14.21 24.09 17.15
C ARG A 222 -14.68 23.46 18.47
N PRO A 223 -15.92 23.66 18.97
CA PRO A 223 -16.34 23.01 20.22
C PRO A 223 -16.41 21.48 20.13
N LEU A 224 -16.52 20.90 18.92
CA LEU A 224 -16.50 19.45 18.73
C LEU A 224 -15.09 18.86 18.65
N VAL A 225 -14.08 19.70 18.34
CA VAL A 225 -12.71 19.24 18.09
C VAL A 225 -12.13 18.43 19.26
N PRO A 226 -12.23 18.85 20.54
CA PRO A 226 -11.67 18.08 21.64
C PRO A 226 -12.23 16.65 21.74
N ALA A 227 -13.55 16.49 21.57
CA ALA A 227 -14.21 15.18 21.59
C ALA A 227 -13.77 14.31 20.40
N LEU A 228 -13.63 14.91 19.22
CA LEU A 228 -13.16 14.21 18.02
C LEU A 228 -11.69 13.81 18.13
N VAL A 229 -10.84 14.63 18.75
CA VAL A 229 -9.43 14.29 19.00
C VAL A 229 -9.34 13.06 19.91
N VAL A 230 -10.12 13.01 21.00
CA VAL A 230 -10.15 11.85 21.90
C VAL A 230 -10.63 10.60 21.17
N MET A 231 -11.70 10.70 20.38
CA MET A 231 -12.21 9.59 19.57
C MET A 231 -11.15 9.07 18.59
N GLN A 232 -10.51 9.98 17.85
CA GLN A 232 -9.51 9.63 16.84
C GLN A 232 -8.27 9.00 17.47
N LEU A 233 -7.80 9.54 18.59
CA LEU A 233 -6.68 8.98 19.33
C LEU A 233 -7.01 7.58 19.86
N ALA A 234 -8.23 7.36 20.39
CA ALA A 234 -8.67 6.06 20.88
C ALA A 234 -8.70 5.02 19.75
N VAL A 235 -9.27 5.38 18.58
CA VAL A 235 -9.32 4.50 17.42
C VAL A 235 -7.91 4.22 16.88
N ALA A 236 -7.07 5.25 16.73
CA ALA A 236 -5.69 5.10 16.26
C ALA A 236 -4.87 4.19 17.20
N THR A 237 -5.06 4.34 18.52
CA THR A 237 -4.41 3.50 19.53
C THR A 237 -4.85 2.05 19.40
N ALA A 238 -6.16 1.78 19.39
CA ALA A 238 -6.68 0.43 19.25
C ALA A 238 -6.27 -0.22 17.92
N ALA A 239 -6.32 0.53 16.82
CA ALA A 239 -5.90 0.11 15.49
C ALA A 239 -4.41 -0.25 15.46
N THR A 240 -3.55 0.57 16.07
CA THR A 240 -2.11 0.34 16.11
C THR A 240 -1.77 -0.90 16.92
N TYR A 241 -2.30 -1.04 18.14
CA TYR A 241 -2.03 -2.23 18.96
C TYR A 241 -2.59 -3.52 18.34
N ALA A 242 -3.76 -3.47 17.70
CA ALA A 242 -4.29 -4.60 16.95
C ALA A 242 -3.36 -5.00 15.79
N SER A 243 -2.85 -4.02 15.04
CA SER A 243 -1.92 -4.24 13.92
C SER A 243 -0.61 -4.84 14.40
N LEU A 244 -0.01 -4.29 15.46
CA LEU A 244 1.24 -4.78 16.05
C LEU A 244 1.09 -6.20 16.64
N TRP A 245 -0.05 -6.48 17.29
CA TRP A 245 -0.35 -7.82 17.77
C TRP A 245 -0.49 -8.83 16.63
N GLY A 246 -1.21 -8.46 15.57
CA GLY A 246 -1.36 -9.28 14.37
C GLY A 246 -0.03 -9.54 13.68
N ARG A 247 0.80 -8.49 13.52
CA ARG A 247 2.17 -8.57 12.99
C ARG A 247 2.99 -9.61 13.76
N LYS A 248 3.08 -9.46 15.09
CA LYS A 248 3.90 -10.35 15.93
C LYS A 248 3.51 -11.82 15.81
N ARG A 249 2.20 -12.11 15.69
CA ARG A 249 1.70 -13.47 15.49
C ARG A 249 1.98 -14.01 14.09
N MET A 250 1.76 -13.18 13.08
CA MET A 250 2.03 -13.53 11.68
C MET A 250 3.50 -13.89 11.48
N PHE A 251 4.41 -12.99 11.88
CA PHE A 251 5.85 -13.23 11.78
C PHE A 251 6.32 -14.40 12.63
N GLY A 252 5.84 -14.53 13.87
CA GLY A 252 6.16 -15.68 14.72
C GLY A 252 5.70 -17.02 14.13
N THR A 253 4.58 -17.04 13.39
CA THR A 253 4.12 -18.25 12.70
C THR A 253 4.96 -18.55 11.45
N LEU A 254 5.31 -17.53 10.67
CA LEU A 254 6.14 -17.68 9.48
C LEU A 254 7.57 -18.12 9.79
N GLU A 255 8.08 -17.82 10.99
CA GLU A 255 9.39 -18.29 11.45
C GLU A 255 9.37 -19.74 11.91
N VAL A 256 8.26 -20.21 12.48
CA VAL A 256 8.09 -21.58 12.97
C VAL A 256 7.77 -22.56 11.83
N ASP A 257 7.05 -22.13 10.80
CA ASP A 257 6.65 -22.96 9.66
C ASP A 257 7.11 -22.35 8.31
N PRO A 258 8.31 -22.71 7.83
CA PRO A 258 8.87 -22.18 6.59
C PRO A 258 8.19 -22.75 5.32
N GLU A 259 7.51 -23.89 5.40
CA GLU A 259 6.79 -24.47 4.25
C GLU A 259 5.49 -23.70 4.01
N LEU A 260 4.73 -23.42 5.08
CA LEU A 260 3.55 -22.56 5.02
C LEU A 260 3.92 -21.15 4.51
N ALA A 261 5.05 -20.60 4.96
CA ALA A 261 5.53 -19.31 4.48
C ALA A 261 5.77 -19.31 2.96
N ARG A 262 6.38 -20.37 2.41
CA ARG A 262 6.63 -20.49 0.96
C ARG A 262 5.34 -20.59 0.16
N GLU A 263 4.41 -21.44 0.57
CA GLU A 263 3.12 -21.61 -0.11
C GLU A 263 2.34 -20.28 -0.14
N LEU A 264 2.28 -19.59 1.00
CA LEU A 264 1.56 -18.34 1.11
C LEU A 264 2.23 -17.18 0.36
N ILE A 265 3.57 -17.14 0.27
CA ILE A 265 4.29 -16.14 -0.54
C ILE A 265 4.02 -16.38 -2.03
N ILE A 266 4.07 -17.63 -2.51
CA ILE A 266 3.75 -17.97 -3.91
C ILE A 266 2.30 -17.57 -4.24
N LYS A 267 1.38 -17.87 -3.33
CA LYS A 267 -0.03 -17.50 -3.47
C LYS A 267 -0.24 -15.98 -3.44
N ALA A 268 0.51 -15.27 -2.62
CA ALA A 268 0.48 -13.80 -2.57
C ALA A 268 1.05 -13.20 -3.87
N GLN A 269 2.13 -13.74 -4.43
CA GLN A 269 2.73 -13.23 -5.67
C GLN A 269 1.81 -13.40 -6.89
N THR A 270 1.04 -14.48 -6.94
CA THR A 270 0.17 -14.82 -8.09
C THR A 270 -1.17 -14.08 -8.10
N LYS A 271 -1.56 -13.43 -7.00
CA LYS A 271 -2.88 -12.80 -6.87
C LYS A 271 -2.80 -11.28 -6.95
N ASP A 272 -3.25 -10.71 -8.06
CA ASP A 272 -3.43 -9.26 -8.17
C ASP A 272 -4.73 -8.81 -7.49
N GLY A 273 -4.60 -7.98 -6.46
CA GLY A 273 -5.70 -7.50 -5.64
C GLY A 273 -6.32 -6.19 -6.16
N PRO A 274 -7.60 -5.91 -5.83
CA PRO A 274 -8.23 -4.64 -6.17
C PRO A 274 -7.55 -3.42 -5.52
N LYS A 275 -6.92 -3.58 -4.35
CA LYS A 275 -6.12 -2.54 -3.69
C LYS A 275 -4.93 -2.08 -4.54
N GLU A 276 -4.43 -2.95 -5.41
CA GLU A 276 -3.20 -2.71 -6.16
C GLU A 276 -3.48 -2.02 -7.47
N LYS A 277 -4.60 -2.35 -8.11
CA LYS A 277 -5.13 -1.54 -9.22
C LYS A 277 -5.33 -0.09 -8.79
N VAL A 278 -5.78 0.12 -7.54
CA VAL A 278 -5.90 1.45 -6.96
C VAL A 278 -4.53 2.09 -6.70
N MET A 279 -3.58 1.38 -6.08
CA MET A 279 -2.23 1.92 -5.83
C MET A 279 -1.43 2.17 -7.12
N GLU A 280 -1.58 1.34 -8.14
CA GLU A 280 -0.99 1.50 -9.46
C GLU A 280 -1.59 2.71 -10.19
N TRP A 281 -2.92 2.88 -10.10
CA TRP A 281 -3.58 4.09 -10.58
C TRP A 281 -3.06 5.34 -9.86
N ILE A 282 -2.84 5.28 -8.54
CA ILE A 282 -2.30 6.38 -7.75
C ILE A 282 -0.84 6.69 -8.12
N SER A 283 0.02 5.67 -8.29
CA SER A 283 1.43 5.86 -8.65
C SER A 283 1.61 6.47 -10.04
N ASN A 284 0.63 6.31 -10.92
CA ASN A 284 0.60 6.93 -12.24
C ASN A 284 0.23 8.42 -12.20
N ILE A 285 -0.14 8.97 -11.04
CA ILE A 285 -0.42 10.41 -10.87
C ILE A 285 0.92 11.14 -10.65
N PRO A 286 1.33 12.07 -11.54
CA PRO A 286 2.66 12.68 -11.55
C PRO A 286 3.03 13.46 -10.28
N LEU A 287 2.06 13.89 -9.47
CA LEU A 287 2.29 14.58 -8.18
C LEU A 287 2.53 13.62 -7.01
N LEU A 288 2.06 12.37 -7.09
CA LEU A 288 2.19 11.36 -6.04
C LEU A 288 3.24 10.30 -6.38
N GLY A 289 3.56 10.12 -7.67
CA GLY A 289 4.58 9.19 -8.14
C GLY A 289 6.00 9.51 -7.67
N GLY A 290 6.28 10.77 -7.30
CA GLY A 290 7.57 11.18 -6.72
C GLY A 290 7.76 10.72 -5.27
N MET A 291 6.73 10.84 -4.43
CA MET A 291 6.77 10.38 -3.03
C MET A 291 6.79 8.85 -2.88
N VAL A 292 6.40 8.11 -3.93
CA VAL A 292 6.47 6.65 -3.99
C VAL A 292 7.82 6.18 -4.59
N LYS A 293 8.61 7.07 -5.21
CA LYS A 293 9.88 6.75 -5.89
C LYS A 293 11.15 7.10 -5.12
N GLU A 294 11.10 7.64 -3.91
CA GLU A 294 12.31 7.90 -3.12
C GLU A 294 12.84 6.66 -2.41
N THR A 295 13.25 5.67 -3.20
CA THR A 295 14.41 4.82 -2.93
C THR A 295 15.24 4.82 -4.20
N PRO A 296 16.56 5.13 -4.13
CA PRO A 296 17.34 5.56 -5.27
C PRO A 296 17.33 4.55 -6.42
N PRO A 297 17.37 5.03 -7.68
CA PRO A 297 17.15 4.22 -8.85
C PRO A 297 18.25 3.18 -9.02
N GLU A 298 17.79 1.95 -9.16
CA GLU A 298 18.35 0.88 -9.99
C GLU A 298 19.22 1.43 -11.15
N GLN A 299 20.53 1.48 -10.91
CA GLN A 299 21.53 1.38 -11.96
C GLN A 299 22.54 0.32 -11.52
N GLU A 300 22.82 -0.58 -12.45
CA GLU A 300 23.80 -1.66 -12.37
C GLU A 300 23.31 -3.02 -11.83
N ARG A 301 22.28 -3.58 -12.46
CA ARG A 301 22.36 -5.00 -12.85
C ARG A 301 22.68 -5.08 -14.34
N VAL A 302 23.95 -5.43 -14.58
CA VAL A 302 24.51 -6.11 -15.75
C VAL A 302 23.45 -6.52 -16.76
N LYS A 303 23.33 -5.74 -17.85
CA LYS A 303 22.89 -6.27 -19.13
C LYS A 303 23.87 -7.37 -19.50
N VAL A 304 23.47 -8.63 -19.40
CA VAL A 304 24.15 -9.71 -20.10
C VAL A 304 24.11 -9.35 -21.59
N PRO A 305 25.26 -9.11 -22.25
CA PRO A 305 25.25 -8.79 -23.67
C PRO A 305 24.76 -10.01 -24.45
N ARG A 306 23.60 -9.86 -25.08
CA ARG A 306 23.09 -10.76 -26.12
C ARG A 306 23.89 -10.55 -27.41
N ARG A 307 25.19 -10.83 -27.38
CA ARG A 307 26.11 -10.84 -28.54
C ARG A 307 27.28 -11.76 -28.23
N GLU A 308 27.05 -13.06 -28.25
CA GLU A 308 28.07 -14.10 -28.52
C GLU A 308 27.39 -15.47 -28.60
N GLN A 309 26.39 -15.57 -29.46
CA GLN A 309 25.84 -16.86 -29.90
C GLN A 309 25.23 -16.69 -31.28
N LYS A 310 26.08 -16.23 -32.20
CA LYS A 310 25.82 -16.26 -33.64
C LYS A 310 27.14 -16.33 -34.40
N GLN A 311 28.00 -17.25 -33.98
CA GLN A 311 29.15 -17.66 -34.78
C GLN A 311 29.59 -19.03 -34.24
N ILE A 312 29.10 -20.06 -34.91
CA ILE A 312 29.44 -21.49 -34.93
C ILE A 312 28.11 -22.14 -35.35
N ASP A 313 28.15 -22.88 -36.46
CA ASP A 313 27.04 -23.53 -37.18
C ASP A 313 26.37 -22.72 -38.30
N SER A 314 27.09 -22.55 -39.41
CA SER A 314 26.56 -23.02 -40.71
C SER A 314 27.66 -23.22 -41.76
N PRO A 315 27.54 -24.26 -42.60
CA PRO A 315 28.48 -24.62 -43.64
C PRO A 315 28.22 -23.78 -44.91
N ASP A 316 29.27 -23.51 -45.67
CA ASP A 316 29.34 -23.64 -47.13
C ASP A 316 30.38 -22.70 -47.73
N SER A 317 31.23 -23.31 -48.55
CA SER A 317 32.35 -22.72 -49.27
C SER A 317 31.87 -21.81 -50.40
N PRO A 318 32.69 -20.84 -50.85
CA PRO A 318 32.65 -20.41 -52.24
C PRO A 318 33.92 -20.83 -52.99
N LYS A 319 33.70 -21.60 -54.05
CA LYS A 319 34.58 -21.75 -55.22
C LYS A 319 34.71 -20.37 -55.92
N VAL A 320 35.94 -19.90 -56.19
CA VAL A 320 36.68 -19.94 -57.48
C VAL A 320 36.25 -18.86 -58.49
N GLU A 321 37.28 -18.21 -59.06
CA GLU A 321 37.37 -17.37 -60.29
C GLU A 321 36.79 -15.95 -60.20
N ALA A 322 37.57 -14.86 -60.32
CA ALA A 322 38.53 -14.39 -61.34
C ALA A 322 37.86 -13.67 -62.53
N GLU A 323 38.09 -12.35 -62.63
CA GLU A 323 38.17 -11.47 -63.82
C GLU A 323 37.98 -10.03 -63.28
N GLU A 324 39.01 -9.19 -63.23
CA GLU A 324 39.68 -8.46 -64.32
C GLU A 324 38.95 -7.15 -64.72
N ALA A 325 39.79 -6.14 -64.94
CA ALA A 325 39.57 -4.85 -65.55
C ALA A 325 38.91 -3.76 -64.68
N ASP A 326 39.27 -2.49 -64.74
CA ASP A 326 40.34 -1.69 -65.35
C ASP A 326 39.92 -0.22 -65.05
N LYS A 327 40.89 0.71 -65.08
CA LYS A 327 40.76 2.19 -65.02
C LYS A 327 40.50 2.83 -63.65
N SER A 328 41.46 3.53 -63.04
CA SER A 328 42.16 4.77 -63.45
C SER A 328 41.24 5.98 -63.53
N ASP A 329 41.42 6.92 -62.59
CA ASP A 329 41.69 8.33 -62.89
C ASP A 329 42.45 8.95 -61.69
N ASP A 330 43.49 9.71 -62.05
CA ASP A 330 44.53 10.46 -61.28
C ASP A 330 45.76 9.72 -60.74
#